data_AF-A0A935HH81-F1
#
_entry.id   AF-A0A935HH81-F1
#
_cell.length_a   1.000
_cell.length_b   1.000
_cell.length_c   1.000
_cell.angle_alpha   90.00
_cell.angle_beta   90.00
_cell.angle_gamma   90.00
#
_symmetry.space_group_name_H-M   'P 1'
#
loop_
_entity.id
_entity.type
_entity.pdbx_description
1 polymer ?
#
loop_
_entity_poly.entity_id
_entity_poly.type
_entity_poly.pdbx_seq_one_letter_code
_entity_poly.pdbx_strand_id
1 'polypeptide(L)'
;MKEIFDKSNDVQLTKAVLSFKNINSDGSWPEINYDDNSASNWAPIRHLERLQTLASAFAKPNNVYKGNDEIYQTIVKGLHFWYVKNPRSTNWWQNDIATTQYLGRVLLLMSASEGNIPEDLQKVLIGRMQTAQGPFTFTGANKLDIAIAYIYRALITNNDKLMNIAVMEAFQPIEFTTAEGLQHDYSYQQHKEQLMISAYGYVFLTGEYQVAAWVAGTKYALDNQKLTLLNNYFFNTYSNALRGGYMDYNLEGRGISRPKALDKTRIADGGLFKDILQTDKTKKEALNIITERVTGKKPASFDVKPLHIYFWKGDYTLHVRPEYSFNVRTVSKRTVRTESGNKENLLGTVLPDGSVNLTRRGNEYLNIMPAWEWDKIPGVTARDYDTAVILKKQWGEYGSTDFVGGVTDSLYGATVYEQDYDDVKVKKHISF
;
A
#
# COMPACT_ATOMS: atom_id res chain seq x y z
N MET A 1 -11.44 0.08 16.92
CA MET A 1 -11.36 -1.20 17.65
C MET A 1 -11.54 -2.42 16.75
N LYS A 2 -12.69 -2.61 16.08
CA LYS A 2 -12.95 -3.80 15.23
C LYS A 2 -11.85 -4.07 14.20
N GLU A 3 -11.37 -3.04 13.51
CA GLU A 3 -10.26 -3.15 12.55
C GLU A 3 -8.96 -3.72 13.17
N ILE A 4 -8.59 -3.29 14.38
CA ILE A 4 -7.41 -3.79 15.09
C ILE A 4 -7.62 -5.24 15.56
N PHE A 5 -8.81 -5.56 16.06
CA PHE A 5 -9.13 -6.90 16.58
C PHE A 5 -9.21 -7.96 15.47
N ASP A 6 -9.73 -7.61 14.30
CA ASP A 6 -9.86 -8.54 13.17
C ASP A 6 -8.50 -8.92 12.57
N LYS A 7 -7.47 -8.08 12.76
CA LYS A 7 -6.09 -8.35 12.31
C LYS A 7 -5.31 -9.31 13.21
N SER A 8 -5.87 -9.72 14.35
CA SER A 8 -5.13 -10.44 15.38
C SER A 8 -5.93 -11.62 15.94
N ASN A 9 -5.43 -12.84 15.71
CA ASN A 9 -6.01 -14.05 16.30
C ASN A 9 -5.73 -14.11 17.81
N ASP A 10 -6.70 -14.50 18.63
CA ASP A 10 -6.56 -14.56 20.10
C ASP A 10 -5.40 -15.46 20.54
N VAL A 11 -5.22 -16.62 19.90
CA VAL A 11 -4.10 -17.52 20.22
C VAL A 11 -2.75 -16.87 19.88
N GLN A 12 -2.68 -16.12 18.78
CA GLN A 12 -1.45 -15.42 18.39
C GLN A 12 -1.16 -14.24 19.32
N LEU A 13 -2.18 -13.46 19.70
CA LEU A 13 -2.06 -12.38 20.67
C LEU A 13 -1.56 -12.91 22.01
N THR A 14 -2.16 -13.97 22.54
CA THR A 14 -1.75 -14.56 23.82
C THR A 14 -0.31 -15.03 23.78
N LYS A 15 0.10 -15.72 22.70
CA LYS A 15 1.50 -16.15 22.53
C LYS A 15 2.47 -14.98 22.44
N ALA A 16 2.08 -13.88 21.78
CA ALA A 16 2.90 -12.69 21.67
C ALA A 16 3.05 -12.00 23.04
N VAL A 17 1.97 -11.84 23.80
CA VAL A 17 2.05 -11.27 25.16
C VAL A 17 3.00 -12.07 26.05
N LEU A 18 2.96 -13.41 25.99
CA LEU A 18 3.86 -14.27 26.74
C LEU A 18 5.34 -14.10 26.36
N SER A 19 5.66 -13.72 25.12
CA SER A 19 7.04 -13.52 24.69
C SER A 19 7.61 -12.15 25.10
N PHE A 20 6.78 -11.22 25.60
CA PHE A 20 7.20 -9.89 26.00
C PHE A 20 7.54 -9.75 27.50
N LYS A 21 7.53 -10.83 28.27
CA LYS A 21 7.66 -10.81 29.75
C LYS A 21 8.98 -10.26 30.29
N ASN A 22 10.03 -10.19 29.48
CA ASN A 22 11.35 -9.69 29.89
C ASN A 22 11.46 -8.16 29.79
N ILE A 23 10.45 -7.43 30.27
CA ILE A 23 10.50 -5.97 30.35
C ILE A 23 11.30 -5.56 31.59
N ASN A 24 12.20 -4.59 31.43
CA ASN A 24 12.97 -3.99 32.51
C ASN A 24 12.06 -3.14 33.41
N SER A 25 12.54 -2.82 34.61
CA SER A 25 11.80 -2.02 35.59
C SER A 25 11.46 -0.61 35.09
N ASP A 26 12.25 -0.06 34.17
CA ASP A 26 12.05 1.24 33.54
C ASP A 26 11.03 1.23 32.39
N GLY A 27 10.53 0.06 31.98
CA GLY A 27 9.61 -0.10 30.85
C GLY A 27 10.29 -0.41 29.52
N SER A 28 11.61 -0.59 29.48
CA SER A 28 12.35 -0.97 28.27
C SER A 28 12.39 -2.49 28.06
N TRP A 29 12.61 -2.91 26.82
CA TRP A 29 12.95 -4.30 26.48
C TRP A 29 14.44 -4.41 26.13
N PRO A 30 15.22 -5.26 26.81
CA PRO A 30 16.69 -5.28 26.74
C PRO A 30 17.25 -5.67 25.36
N GLU A 31 16.49 -6.41 24.55
CA GLU A 31 16.89 -6.83 23.22
C GLU A 31 16.66 -5.76 22.13
N ILE A 32 16.00 -4.65 22.47
CA ILE A 32 15.77 -3.54 21.54
C ILE A 32 16.89 -2.53 21.67
N ASN A 33 17.64 -2.31 20.59
CA ASN A 33 18.62 -1.23 20.52
C ASN A 33 17.89 0.12 20.35
N TYR A 34 17.71 0.87 21.44
CA TYR A 34 17.05 2.17 21.43
C TYR A 34 17.90 3.34 20.90
N ASP A 35 19.20 3.11 20.67
CA ASP A 35 20.11 4.11 20.09
C ASP A 35 20.23 3.97 18.56
N ASP A 36 19.62 2.94 17.97
CA ASP A 36 19.52 2.79 16.53
C ASP A 36 18.72 3.95 15.91
N ASN A 37 19.27 4.55 14.87
CA ASN A 37 18.66 5.63 14.08
C ASN A 37 18.50 5.26 12.60
N SER A 38 18.55 3.97 12.26
CA SER A 38 18.47 3.47 10.89
C SER A 38 17.22 3.96 10.14
N ALA A 39 17.38 4.27 8.86
CA ALA A 39 16.30 4.73 7.99
C ALA A 39 15.28 3.62 7.65
N SER A 40 15.73 2.36 7.66
CA SER A 40 14.95 1.16 7.43
C SER A 40 15.23 0.14 8.53
N ASN A 41 14.27 -0.76 8.80
CA ASN A 41 14.34 -1.76 9.89
C ASN A 41 14.68 -1.15 11.26
N TRP A 42 14.23 0.09 11.49
CA TRP A 42 14.52 0.89 12.67
C TRP A 42 14.09 0.16 13.95
N ALA A 43 15.06 -0.37 14.71
CA ALA A 43 14.81 -1.29 15.81
C ALA A 43 13.87 -0.74 16.91
N PRO A 44 13.92 0.55 17.29
CA PRO A 44 13.06 1.10 18.34
C PRO A 44 11.56 0.95 18.06
N ILE A 45 11.10 0.95 16.81
CA ILE A 45 9.67 0.87 16.49
C ILE A 45 9.01 -0.39 17.07
N ARG A 46 9.78 -1.48 17.25
CA ARG A 46 9.32 -2.74 17.85
C ARG A 46 8.76 -2.56 19.25
N HIS A 47 9.23 -1.55 20.00
CA HIS A 47 8.69 -1.20 21.30
C HIS A 47 7.21 -0.83 21.18
N LEU A 48 6.87 0.06 20.25
CA LEU A 48 5.49 0.48 20.01
C LEU A 48 4.63 -0.63 19.42
N GLU A 49 5.19 -1.49 18.57
CA GLU A 49 4.50 -2.70 18.08
C GLU A 49 4.08 -3.63 19.22
N ARG A 50 4.96 -3.85 20.20
CA ARG A 50 4.67 -4.63 21.40
C ARG A 50 3.60 -3.98 22.26
N LEU A 51 3.69 -2.66 22.47
CA LEU A 51 2.66 -1.93 23.20
C LEU A 51 1.30 -2.00 22.52
N GLN A 52 1.24 -1.89 21.19
CA GLN A 52 -0.01 -2.07 20.45
C GLN A 52 -0.57 -3.49 20.63
N THR A 53 0.30 -4.50 20.64
CA THR A 53 -0.09 -5.91 20.85
C THR A 53 -0.63 -6.14 22.26
N LEU A 54 0.04 -5.59 23.28
CA LEU A 54 -0.41 -5.62 24.67
C LEU A 54 -1.75 -4.90 24.83
N ALA A 55 -1.89 -3.69 24.28
CA ALA A 55 -3.14 -2.93 24.31
C ALA A 55 -4.28 -3.65 23.57
N SER A 56 -3.96 -4.37 22.50
CA SER A 56 -4.95 -5.18 21.77
C SER A 56 -5.43 -6.36 22.62
N ALA A 57 -4.51 -7.05 23.31
CA ALA A 57 -4.85 -8.14 24.22
C ALA A 57 -5.65 -7.65 25.44
N PHE A 58 -5.29 -6.48 25.97
CA PHE A 58 -6.00 -5.83 27.08
C PHE A 58 -7.44 -5.43 26.71
N ALA A 59 -7.65 -4.93 25.49
CA ALA A 59 -8.95 -4.40 25.06
C ALA A 59 -9.92 -5.45 24.46
N LYS A 60 -9.41 -6.60 23.99
CA LYS A 60 -10.22 -7.54 23.20
C LYS A 60 -11.18 -8.36 24.07
N PRO A 61 -12.51 -8.37 23.79
CA PRO A 61 -13.54 -8.92 24.70
C PRO A 61 -13.41 -10.38 25.16
N ASN A 62 -12.68 -11.23 24.42
CA ASN A 62 -12.52 -12.67 24.71
C ASN A 62 -11.06 -13.08 24.95
N ASN A 63 -10.13 -12.12 25.02
CA ASN A 63 -8.74 -12.45 25.28
C ASN A 63 -8.51 -12.73 26.77
N VAL A 64 -7.62 -13.65 27.09
CA VAL A 64 -7.27 -14.01 28.48
C VAL A 64 -6.66 -12.85 29.27
N TYR A 65 -6.13 -11.84 28.58
CA TYR A 65 -5.54 -10.64 29.17
C TYR A 65 -6.49 -9.44 29.22
N LYS A 66 -7.77 -9.62 28.87
CA LYS A 66 -8.73 -8.52 28.88
C LYS A 66 -8.80 -7.89 30.28
N GLY A 67 -8.55 -6.58 30.36
CA GLY A 67 -8.60 -5.84 31.63
C GLY A 67 -7.54 -6.26 32.66
N ASN A 68 -6.48 -6.98 32.26
CA ASN A 68 -5.47 -7.45 33.20
C ASN A 68 -4.56 -6.33 33.71
N ASP A 69 -4.44 -6.19 35.03
CA ASP A 69 -3.67 -5.13 35.69
C ASP A 69 -2.17 -5.16 35.38
N GLU A 70 -1.55 -6.35 35.31
CA GLU A 70 -0.13 -6.48 34.98
C GLU A 70 0.16 -5.98 33.55
N ILE A 71 -0.73 -6.31 32.62
CA ILE A 71 -0.66 -5.84 31.24
C ILE A 71 -0.88 -4.33 31.17
N TYR A 72 -1.86 -3.79 31.89
CA TYR A 72 -2.07 -2.34 32.00
C TYR A 72 -0.80 -1.62 32.50
N GLN A 73 -0.22 -2.09 33.61
CA GLN A 73 0.99 -1.50 34.19
C GLN A 73 2.18 -1.58 33.23
N THR A 74 2.30 -2.68 32.49
CA THR A 74 3.33 -2.85 31.45
C THR A 74 3.15 -1.82 30.33
N ILE A 75 1.92 -1.61 29.88
CA ILE A 75 1.61 -0.62 28.82
C ILE A 75 1.95 0.79 29.29
N VAL A 76 1.52 1.19 30.49
CA VAL A 76 1.77 2.53 31.03
C VAL A 76 3.27 2.78 31.20
N LYS A 77 4.02 1.82 31.76
CA LYS A 77 5.48 1.93 31.93
C LYS A 77 6.20 2.02 30.59
N GLY A 78 5.85 1.18 29.62
CA GLY A 78 6.48 1.23 28.30
C GLY A 78 6.18 2.54 27.57
N LEU A 79 4.94 3.05 27.64
CA LEU A 79 4.60 4.37 27.09
C LEU A 79 5.40 5.50 27.74
N HIS A 80 5.58 5.45 29.06
CA HIS A 80 6.43 6.39 29.78
C HIS A 80 7.89 6.30 29.34
N PHE A 81 8.45 5.08 29.25
CA PHE A 81 9.80 4.86 28.74
C PHE A 81 9.98 5.44 27.34
N TRP A 82 9.06 5.14 26.42
CA TRP A 82 9.10 5.64 25.04
C TRP A 82 9.13 7.16 25.00
N TYR A 83 8.28 7.82 25.80
CA TYR A 83 8.25 9.27 25.89
C TYR A 83 9.58 9.86 26.36
N VAL A 84 10.17 9.29 27.43
CA VAL A 84 11.43 9.76 28.03
C VAL A 84 12.62 9.49 27.11
N LYS A 85 12.74 8.27 26.57
CA LYS A 85 13.86 7.87 25.70
C LYS A 85 13.84 8.59 24.36
N ASN A 86 12.64 8.89 23.83
CA ASN A 86 12.44 9.62 22.59
C ASN A 86 13.36 9.17 21.43
N PRO A 87 13.36 7.88 21.07
CA PRO A 87 14.21 7.40 20.00
C PRO A 87 13.80 8.02 18.65
N ARG A 88 14.78 8.27 17.77
CA ARG A 88 14.57 8.93 16.48
C ARG A 88 15.28 8.18 15.35
N SER A 89 14.58 7.98 14.24
CA SER A 89 15.16 7.52 12.97
C SER A 89 15.69 8.68 12.14
N THR A 90 16.68 8.43 11.29
CA THR A 90 17.10 9.34 10.22
C THR A 90 16.05 9.46 9.10
N ASN A 91 15.07 8.54 9.03
CA ASN A 91 13.94 8.60 8.11
C ASN A 91 12.74 9.27 8.77
N TRP A 92 12.30 10.40 8.20
CA TRP A 92 11.14 11.16 8.68
C TRP A 92 9.87 10.31 8.78
N TRP A 93 9.66 9.36 7.87
CA TRP A 93 8.45 8.51 7.83
C TRP A 93 8.28 7.69 9.12
N GLN A 94 9.37 7.12 9.65
CA GLN A 94 9.33 6.35 10.90
C GLN A 94 8.89 7.21 12.08
N ASN A 95 9.34 8.46 12.08
CA ASN A 95 9.10 9.39 13.16
C ASN A 95 7.70 10.01 13.11
N ASP A 96 7.27 10.45 11.93
CA ASP A 96 6.10 11.31 11.80
C ASP A 96 4.83 10.54 11.40
N ILE A 97 4.99 9.34 10.80
CA ILE A 97 3.88 8.47 10.40
C ILE A 97 3.81 7.23 11.29
N ALA A 98 4.84 6.38 11.29
CA ALA A 98 4.74 5.08 11.96
C ALA A 98 4.54 5.25 13.47
N THR A 99 5.41 6.02 14.11
CA THR A 99 5.35 6.31 15.55
C THR A 99 3.99 6.89 15.96
N THR A 100 3.46 7.85 15.20
CA THR A 100 2.19 8.51 15.54
C THR A 100 1.00 7.59 15.37
N GLN A 101 0.97 6.75 14.33
CA GLN A 101 -0.09 5.76 14.16
C GLN A 101 -0.07 4.70 15.27
N TYR A 102 1.09 4.19 15.67
CA TYR A 102 1.16 3.22 16.78
C TYR A 102 0.72 3.85 18.11
N LEU A 103 1.20 5.05 18.43
CA LEU A 103 0.76 5.77 19.63
C LEU A 103 -0.75 5.99 19.62
N GLY A 104 -1.31 6.46 18.49
CA GLY A 104 -2.74 6.67 18.33
C GLY A 104 -3.56 5.40 18.56
N ARG A 105 -3.14 4.26 17.99
CA ARG A 105 -3.82 2.96 18.19
C ARG A 105 -3.76 2.50 19.64
N VAL A 106 -2.61 2.59 20.30
CA VAL A 106 -2.46 2.23 21.72
C VAL A 106 -3.42 3.08 22.56
N LEU A 107 -3.37 4.42 22.42
CA LEU A 107 -4.21 5.33 23.19
C LEU A 107 -5.71 5.08 22.96
N LEU A 108 -6.12 4.84 21.71
CA LEU A 108 -7.51 4.51 21.38
C LEU A 108 -7.99 3.19 21.98
N LEU A 109 -7.17 2.13 21.92
CA LEU A 109 -7.51 0.83 22.50
C LEU A 109 -7.68 0.94 24.02
N MET A 110 -6.76 1.63 24.67
CA MET A 110 -6.77 1.82 26.13
C MET A 110 -7.99 2.66 26.57
N SER A 111 -8.26 3.78 25.89
CA SER A 111 -9.44 4.62 26.17
C SER A 111 -10.75 3.86 25.97
N ALA A 112 -10.88 3.08 24.89
CA ALA A 112 -12.11 2.37 24.59
C ALA A 112 -12.35 1.10 25.43
N SER A 113 -11.38 0.72 26.27
CA SER A 113 -11.45 -0.45 27.17
C SER A 113 -11.36 -0.07 28.65
N GLU A 114 -11.62 1.20 28.99
CA GLU A 114 -11.56 1.75 30.35
C GLU A 114 -10.17 1.67 31.01
N GLY A 115 -9.14 1.26 30.27
CA GLY A 115 -7.74 1.26 30.71
C GLY A 115 -7.10 2.64 30.59
N ASN A 116 -7.69 3.66 31.20
CA ASN A 116 -7.27 5.04 31.02
C ASN A 116 -5.77 5.23 31.33
N ILE A 117 -5.04 5.78 30.36
CA ILE A 117 -3.66 6.20 30.54
C ILE A 117 -3.65 7.42 31.47
N PRO A 118 -2.70 7.52 32.43
CA PRO A 118 -2.59 8.70 33.29
C PRO A 118 -2.59 10.00 32.48
N GLU A 119 -3.38 10.98 32.91
CA GLU A 119 -3.68 12.19 32.13
C GLU A 119 -2.42 12.95 31.69
N ASP A 120 -1.45 13.12 32.58
CA ASP A 120 -0.17 13.78 32.27
C ASP A 120 0.62 13.03 31.18
N LEU A 121 0.66 11.70 31.27
CA LEU A 121 1.32 10.86 30.28
C LEU A 121 0.57 10.93 28.93
N GLN A 122 -0.75 10.84 28.96
CA GLN A 122 -1.57 10.95 27.75
C GLN A 122 -1.37 12.30 27.05
N LYS A 123 -1.34 13.40 27.82
CA LYS A 123 -1.12 14.76 27.31
C LYS A 123 0.22 14.89 26.59
N VAL A 124 1.31 14.40 27.18
CA VAL A 124 2.64 14.49 26.54
C VAL A 124 2.77 13.57 25.32
N LEU A 125 2.09 12.43 25.31
CA LEU A 125 2.03 11.53 24.14
C LEU A 125 1.21 12.13 23.00
N ILE A 126 0.08 12.79 23.30
CA ILE A 126 -0.68 13.55 22.30
C ILE A 126 0.18 14.69 21.73
N GLY A 127 0.95 15.38 22.59
CA GLY A 127 1.95 16.36 22.17
C GLY A 127 3.00 15.75 21.23
N ARG A 128 3.47 14.53 21.50
CA ARG A 128 4.39 13.79 20.61
C ARG A 128 3.77 13.47 19.25
N MET A 129 2.47 13.21 19.20
CA MET A 129 1.72 12.98 17.96
C MET A 129 1.45 14.26 17.15
N GLN A 130 1.73 15.44 17.72
CA GLN A 130 1.76 16.70 16.96
C GLN A 130 3.13 16.82 16.28
N THR A 131 3.32 16.03 15.22
CA THR A 131 4.55 16.02 14.43
C THR A 131 4.76 17.33 13.68
N ALA A 132 5.99 17.57 13.22
CA ALA A 132 6.32 18.75 12.42
C ALA A 132 5.65 18.73 11.03
N GLN A 133 5.24 17.56 10.55
CA GLN A 133 4.67 17.34 9.23
C GLN A 133 3.13 17.28 9.31
N GLY A 134 2.47 18.21 8.63
CA GLY A 134 1.01 18.22 8.48
C GLY A 134 0.57 17.57 7.16
N PRO A 135 -0.67 17.06 7.05
CA PRO A 135 -1.13 16.39 5.83
C PRO A 135 -1.15 17.33 4.61
N PHE A 136 -1.25 18.64 4.82
CA PHE A 136 -1.35 19.67 3.79
C PHE A 136 -0.15 19.77 2.83
N THR A 137 1.03 19.29 3.22
CA THR A 137 2.26 19.39 2.42
C THR A 137 2.64 18.10 1.69
N PHE A 138 1.79 17.06 1.77
CA PHE A 138 2.03 15.75 1.16
C PHE A 138 0.96 15.42 0.12
N THR A 139 1.25 14.40 -0.68
CA THR A 139 0.37 13.82 -1.72
C THR A 139 0.22 12.32 -1.48
N GLY A 140 -0.79 11.72 -2.10
CA GLY A 140 -0.97 10.26 -2.18
C GLY A 140 -0.95 9.55 -0.81
N ALA A 141 -0.25 8.41 -0.75
CA ALA A 141 -0.19 7.55 0.43
C ALA A 141 0.34 8.25 1.69
N ASN A 142 1.34 9.14 1.55
CA ASN A 142 1.90 9.85 2.70
C ASN A 142 0.88 10.82 3.32
N LYS A 143 0.09 11.52 2.49
CA LYS A 143 -1.00 12.39 3.00
C LYS A 143 -1.99 11.57 3.81
N LEU A 144 -2.44 10.45 3.26
CA LEU A 144 -3.41 9.56 3.90
C LEU A 144 -2.90 9.02 5.24
N ASP A 145 -1.65 8.57 5.29
CA ASP A 145 -1.03 8.06 6.51
C ASP A 145 -0.98 9.10 7.65
N ILE A 146 -0.66 10.36 7.31
CA ILE A 146 -0.65 11.49 8.26
C ILE A 146 -2.09 11.84 8.67
N ALA A 147 -3.03 11.84 7.73
CA ALA A 147 -4.44 12.09 7.99
C ALA A 147 -5.05 11.05 8.94
N ILE A 148 -4.67 9.77 8.82
CA ILE A 148 -5.06 8.70 9.76
C ILE A 148 -4.56 9.00 11.18
N ALA A 149 -3.32 9.47 11.33
CA ALA A 149 -2.82 9.87 12.65
C ALA A 149 -3.62 11.07 13.22
N TYR A 150 -4.05 12.00 12.37
CA TYR A 150 -4.94 13.09 12.75
C TYR A 150 -6.34 12.59 13.17
N ILE A 151 -6.91 11.59 12.49
CA ILE A 151 -8.17 10.94 12.88
C ILE A 151 -8.03 10.33 14.27
N TYR A 152 -6.94 9.60 14.54
CA TYR A 152 -6.69 9.02 15.87
C TYR A 152 -6.62 10.10 16.94
N ARG A 153 -5.87 11.18 16.68
CA ARG A 153 -5.77 12.31 17.63
C ARG A 153 -7.12 12.99 17.84
N ALA A 154 -7.92 13.16 16.79
CA ALA A 154 -9.25 13.76 16.88
C ALA A 154 -10.18 12.94 17.78
N LEU A 155 -10.16 11.62 17.63
CA LEU A 155 -10.93 10.69 18.46
C LEU A 155 -10.46 10.72 19.92
N ILE A 156 -9.14 10.66 20.17
CA ILE A 156 -8.58 10.68 21.54
C ILE A 156 -8.91 12.00 22.26
N THR A 157 -8.96 13.12 21.52
CA THR A 157 -9.17 14.46 22.09
C THR A 157 -10.63 14.93 21.99
N ASN A 158 -11.55 14.10 21.49
CA ASN A 158 -12.94 14.47 21.20
C ASN A 158 -13.07 15.79 20.40
N ASN A 159 -12.20 15.98 19.39
CA ASN A 159 -12.07 17.23 18.66
C ASN A 159 -12.73 17.16 17.27
N ASP A 160 -13.96 17.65 17.18
CA ASP A 160 -14.79 17.66 15.96
C ASP A 160 -14.15 18.43 14.79
N LYS A 161 -13.51 19.58 15.07
CA LYS A 161 -12.84 20.39 14.04
C LYS A 161 -11.64 19.66 13.45
N LEU A 162 -10.83 19.03 14.32
CA LEU A 162 -9.70 18.23 13.88
C LEU A 162 -10.16 17.00 13.09
N MET A 163 -11.24 16.35 13.51
CA MET A 163 -11.83 15.20 12.79
C MET A 163 -12.23 15.61 11.37
N ASN A 164 -12.92 16.75 11.21
CA ASN A 164 -13.32 17.24 9.90
C ASN A 164 -12.12 17.49 8.98
N ILE A 165 -11.08 18.18 9.48
CA ILE A 165 -9.83 18.41 8.74
C ILE A 165 -9.18 17.07 8.35
N ALA A 166 -9.08 16.14 9.30
CA ALA A 166 -8.42 14.87 9.09
C ALA A 166 -9.11 14.03 8.02
N VAL A 167 -10.44 13.95 8.03
CA VAL A 167 -11.21 13.21 7.03
C VAL A 167 -11.16 13.88 5.66
N MET A 168 -11.23 15.22 5.60
CA MET A 168 -11.08 15.95 4.34
C MET A 168 -9.72 15.69 3.70
N GLU A 169 -8.64 15.73 4.48
CA GLU A 169 -7.29 15.45 3.99
C GLU A 169 -7.09 13.97 3.66
N ALA A 170 -7.71 13.05 4.40
CA ALA A 170 -7.67 11.62 4.09
C ALA A 170 -8.26 11.35 2.70
N PHE A 171 -9.40 11.95 2.37
CA PHE A 171 -10.09 11.73 1.09
C PHE A 171 -9.65 12.65 -0.05
N GLN A 172 -8.76 13.61 0.20
CA GLN A 172 -8.26 14.51 -0.85
C GLN A 172 -7.64 13.76 -2.03
N PRO A 173 -6.84 12.68 -1.85
CA PRO A 173 -6.25 11.92 -2.97
C PRO A 173 -7.29 11.24 -3.88
N ILE A 174 -8.55 11.12 -3.46
CA ILE A 174 -9.64 10.56 -4.27
C ILE A 174 -10.15 11.64 -5.25
N GLU A 175 -9.29 12.05 -6.16
CA GLU A 175 -9.61 12.98 -7.25
C GLU A 175 -8.66 12.75 -8.43
N PHE A 176 -9.09 13.17 -9.61
CA PHE A 176 -8.18 13.18 -10.75
C PHE A 176 -7.14 14.29 -10.61
N THR A 177 -5.90 13.95 -10.94
CA THR A 177 -4.78 14.88 -10.94
C THR A 177 -3.90 14.68 -12.17
N THR A 178 -3.05 15.66 -12.45
CA THR A 178 -1.97 15.58 -13.43
C THR A 178 -0.60 15.41 -12.78
N ALA A 179 -0.53 15.50 -11.45
CA ALA A 179 0.63 15.19 -10.61
C ALA A 179 0.54 13.74 -10.09
N GLU A 180 1.25 13.40 -9.02
CA GLU A 180 1.14 12.09 -8.36
C GLU A 180 -0.28 11.83 -7.84
N GLY A 181 -0.80 10.64 -8.08
CA GLY A 181 -2.13 10.20 -7.66
C GLY A 181 -2.92 9.52 -8.79
N LEU A 182 -4.25 9.53 -8.64
CA LEU A 182 -5.19 8.98 -9.62
C LEU A 182 -5.26 9.87 -10.86
N GLN A 183 -4.96 9.29 -12.03
CA GLN A 183 -4.93 9.99 -13.30
C GLN A 183 -6.27 9.95 -14.02
N HIS A 184 -6.49 10.85 -14.98
CA HIS A 184 -7.73 10.94 -15.78
C HIS A 184 -8.03 9.70 -16.64
N ASP A 185 -7.06 8.81 -16.86
CA ASP A 185 -7.22 7.52 -17.53
C ASP A 185 -7.42 6.35 -16.53
N TYR A 186 -7.62 6.65 -15.25
CA TYR A 186 -7.64 5.72 -14.12
C TYR A 186 -6.34 4.95 -13.87
N SER A 187 -5.21 5.30 -14.50
CA SER A 187 -3.91 4.87 -13.99
C SER A 187 -3.60 5.56 -12.65
N TYR A 188 -2.64 5.01 -11.91
CA TYR A 188 -2.15 5.63 -10.68
C TYR A 188 -0.65 5.89 -10.81
N GLN A 189 -0.21 7.08 -10.39
CA GLN A 189 1.18 7.50 -10.48
C GLN A 189 1.74 7.92 -9.13
N GLN A 190 2.97 7.52 -8.82
CA GLN A 190 3.68 7.92 -7.61
C GLN A 190 5.18 7.93 -7.87
N HIS A 191 5.91 8.82 -7.18
CA HIS A 191 7.31 9.15 -7.45
C HIS A 191 7.44 9.75 -8.85
N LYS A 192 6.77 10.89 -9.04
CA LYS A 192 6.50 11.56 -10.33
C LYS A 192 5.48 10.78 -11.19
N GLU A 193 5.50 10.96 -12.50
CA GLU A 193 4.63 10.29 -13.48
C GLU A 193 5.03 8.82 -13.74
N GLN A 194 5.35 8.07 -12.68
CA GLN A 194 5.70 6.65 -12.75
C GLN A 194 4.47 5.78 -12.51
N LEU A 195 4.21 4.81 -13.39
CA LEU A 195 3.07 3.89 -13.27
C LEU A 195 3.16 3.02 -12.00
N MET A 196 2.11 3.06 -11.18
CA MET A 196 2.03 2.40 -9.86
C MET A 196 0.63 1.86 -9.55
N ILE A 197 -0.06 1.24 -10.53
CA ILE A 197 -1.44 0.71 -10.34
C ILE A 197 -1.53 -0.26 -9.16
N SER A 198 -0.56 -1.19 -9.03
CA SER A 198 -0.52 -2.08 -7.87
C SER A 198 0.23 -1.45 -6.71
N ALA A 199 1.54 -1.20 -6.79
CA ALA A 199 2.35 -0.78 -5.64
C ALA A 199 1.71 0.32 -4.76
N TYR A 200 1.83 1.59 -5.15
CA TYR A 200 1.25 2.70 -4.38
C TYR A 200 -0.26 2.82 -4.60
N GLY A 201 -0.79 2.41 -5.76
CA GLY A 201 -2.23 2.40 -6.02
C GLY A 201 -3.01 1.43 -5.12
N TYR A 202 -2.42 0.32 -4.69
CA TYR A 202 -3.00 -0.61 -3.72
C TYR A 202 -2.96 -0.03 -2.31
N VAL A 203 -1.89 0.68 -1.94
CA VAL A 203 -1.81 1.41 -0.67
C VAL A 203 -2.91 2.48 -0.61
N PHE A 204 -3.09 3.24 -1.70
CA PHE A 204 -4.21 4.16 -1.87
C PHE A 204 -5.56 3.45 -1.69
N LEU A 205 -5.84 2.39 -2.45
CA LEU A 205 -7.10 1.64 -2.33
C LEU A 205 -7.39 1.16 -0.91
N THR A 206 -6.41 0.50 -0.28
CA THR A 206 -6.59 -0.08 1.05
C THR A 206 -6.79 0.97 2.12
N GLY A 207 -6.02 2.07 2.10
CA GLY A 207 -6.17 3.14 3.07
C GLY A 207 -7.47 3.93 2.90
N GLU A 208 -7.86 4.26 1.67
CA GLU A 208 -9.05 5.08 1.42
C GLU A 208 -10.34 4.33 1.76
N TYR A 209 -10.47 3.07 1.32
CA TYR A 209 -11.62 2.24 1.73
C TYR A 209 -11.64 2.00 3.23
N GLN A 210 -10.47 1.86 3.87
CA GLN A 210 -10.40 1.71 5.32
C GLN A 210 -10.97 2.94 6.04
N VAL A 211 -10.54 4.15 5.68
CA VAL A 211 -11.08 5.38 6.27
C VAL A 211 -12.56 5.51 5.97
N ALA A 212 -12.99 5.28 4.71
CA ALA A 212 -14.39 5.31 4.31
C ALA A 212 -15.26 4.34 5.14
N ALA A 213 -14.77 3.14 5.41
CA ALA A 213 -15.44 2.15 6.24
C ALA A 213 -15.57 2.60 7.71
N TRP A 214 -14.57 3.31 8.25
CA TRP A 214 -14.63 3.84 9.63
C TRP A 214 -15.69 4.93 9.80
N VAL A 215 -15.84 5.80 8.81
CA VAL A 215 -16.76 6.94 8.86
C VAL A 215 -18.12 6.68 8.22
N ALA A 216 -18.34 5.48 7.67
CA ALA A 216 -19.58 5.08 7.05
C ALA A 216 -20.79 5.25 8.00
N GLY A 217 -21.84 5.91 7.51
CA GLY A 217 -23.05 6.20 8.30
C GLY A 217 -22.91 7.35 9.30
N THR A 218 -21.79 8.06 9.32
CA THR A 218 -21.59 9.27 10.13
C THR A 218 -21.68 10.55 9.27
N LYS A 219 -21.68 11.73 9.90
CA LYS A 219 -21.59 13.02 9.17
C LYS A 219 -20.27 13.21 8.39
N TYR A 220 -19.28 12.35 8.62
CA TYR A 220 -17.98 12.33 7.96
C TYR A 220 -17.91 11.34 6.79
N ALA A 221 -19.03 10.70 6.43
CA ALA A 221 -19.07 9.69 5.37
C ALA A 221 -18.50 10.22 4.03
N LEU A 222 -17.77 9.35 3.32
CA LEU A 222 -17.26 9.64 1.99
C LEU A 222 -18.41 10.01 1.04
N ASP A 223 -18.25 11.07 0.26
CA ASP A 223 -19.27 11.47 -0.70
C ASP A 223 -19.35 10.50 -1.90
N ASN A 224 -20.50 10.49 -2.57
CA ASN A 224 -20.79 9.57 -3.66
C ASN A 224 -19.90 9.79 -4.90
N GLN A 225 -19.39 11.01 -5.13
CA GLN A 225 -18.53 11.29 -6.29
C GLN A 225 -17.17 10.63 -6.08
N LYS A 226 -16.56 10.83 -4.90
CA LYS A 226 -15.31 10.18 -4.53
C LYS A 226 -15.45 8.66 -4.45
N LEU A 227 -16.54 8.14 -3.86
CA LEU A 227 -16.81 6.71 -3.84
C LEU A 227 -16.91 6.11 -5.26
N THR A 228 -17.49 6.85 -6.21
CA THR A 228 -17.54 6.42 -7.62
C THR A 228 -16.15 6.31 -8.24
N LEU A 229 -15.27 7.28 -7.99
CA LEU A 229 -13.88 7.24 -8.45
C LEU A 229 -13.11 6.05 -7.87
N LEU A 230 -13.26 5.81 -6.56
CA LEU A 230 -12.61 4.71 -5.86
C LEU A 230 -13.08 3.35 -6.39
N ASN A 231 -14.40 3.20 -6.56
CA ASN A 231 -15.02 2.01 -7.14
C ASN A 231 -14.54 1.78 -8.58
N ASN A 232 -14.49 2.82 -9.42
CA ASN A 232 -14.01 2.68 -10.79
C ASN A 232 -12.53 2.29 -10.85
N TYR A 233 -11.69 2.87 -10.00
CA TYR A 233 -10.29 2.49 -9.92
C TYR A 233 -10.12 1.02 -9.49
N PHE A 234 -10.83 0.57 -8.46
CA PHE A 234 -10.77 -0.83 -8.02
C PHE A 234 -11.32 -1.81 -9.06
N PHE A 235 -12.58 -1.66 -9.47
CA PHE A 235 -13.30 -2.65 -10.27
C PHE A 235 -12.97 -2.60 -11.77
N ASN A 236 -12.53 -1.46 -12.30
CA ASN A 236 -12.24 -1.32 -13.73
C ASN A 236 -10.74 -1.29 -14.05
N THR A 237 -9.88 -0.98 -13.08
CA THR A 237 -8.42 -0.95 -13.28
C THR A 237 -7.71 -2.03 -12.48
N TYR A 238 -7.70 -1.93 -11.14
CA TYR A 238 -6.89 -2.80 -10.29
C TYR A 238 -7.30 -4.28 -10.41
N SER A 239 -8.59 -4.60 -10.35
CA SER A 239 -9.05 -5.99 -10.41
C SER A 239 -8.87 -6.63 -11.78
N ASN A 240 -8.89 -5.84 -12.86
CA ASN A 240 -8.67 -6.33 -14.22
C ASN A 240 -7.18 -6.60 -14.52
N ALA A 241 -6.27 -5.99 -13.75
CA ALA A 241 -4.84 -6.30 -13.81
C ALA A 241 -4.45 -7.63 -13.14
N LEU A 242 -5.38 -8.27 -12.42
CA LEU A 242 -5.19 -9.60 -11.83
C LEU A 242 -5.52 -10.70 -12.85
N ARG A 243 -4.65 -11.71 -12.94
CA ARG A 243 -4.96 -13.00 -13.58
C ARG A 243 -5.05 -14.07 -12.50
N GLY A 244 -6.26 -14.55 -12.22
CA GLY A 244 -6.49 -15.36 -11.01
C GLY A 244 -6.12 -14.55 -9.77
N GLY A 245 -5.24 -15.08 -8.92
CA GLY A 245 -4.74 -14.41 -7.71
C GLY A 245 -3.43 -13.66 -7.88
N TYR A 246 -2.97 -13.40 -9.11
CA TYR A 246 -1.62 -12.88 -9.37
C TYR A 246 -1.65 -11.57 -10.14
N MET A 247 -0.82 -10.62 -9.70
CA MET A 247 -0.70 -9.28 -10.28
C MET A 247 0.30 -9.26 -11.45
N ASP A 248 0.01 -8.41 -12.43
CA ASP A 248 0.96 -8.05 -13.47
C ASP A 248 2.25 -7.44 -12.89
N TYR A 249 3.40 -8.02 -13.24
CA TYR A 249 4.69 -7.56 -12.74
C TYR A 249 5.02 -6.11 -13.12
N ASN A 250 4.43 -5.60 -14.20
CA ASN A 250 4.62 -4.23 -14.66
C ASN A 250 4.07 -3.17 -13.70
N LEU A 251 3.22 -3.55 -12.75
CA LEU A 251 2.46 -2.62 -11.92
C LEU A 251 2.97 -2.51 -10.48
N GLU A 252 4.03 -3.25 -10.14
CA GLU A 252 4.59 -3.33 -8.78
C GLU A 252 5.74 -2.32 -8.53
N GLY A 253 6.11 -1.52 -9.53
CA GLY A 253 7.24 -0.59 -9.41
C GLY A 253 8.52 -1.31 -8.94
N ARG A 254 9.26 -0.71 -8.01
CA ARG A 254 10.40 -1.40 -7.37
C ARG A 254 10.00 -2.61 -6.52
N GLY A 255 8.73 -2.68 -6.10
CA GLY A 255 8.19 -3.77 -5.30
C GLY A 255 8.26 -5.12 -6.01
N ILE A 256 8.42 -5.15 -7.34
CA ILE A 256 8.65 -6.36 -8.14
C ILE A 256 9.80 -7.22 -7.59
N SER A 257 10.82 -6.62 -6.97
CA SER A 257 11.96 -7.35 -6.41
C SER A 257 11.70 -7.98 -5.04
N ARG A 258 10.49 -7.83 -4.47
CA ARG A 258 10.15 -8.37 -3.15
C ARG A 258 9.64 -9.81 -3.28
N PRO A 259 9.98 -10.71 -2.35
CA PRO A 259 9.39 -12.05 -2.30
C PRO A 259 7.87 -11.97 -2.27
N LYS A 260 7.21 -12.77 -3.12
CA LYS A 260 5.75 -12.85 -3.26
C LYS A 260 5.07 -11.54 -3.66
N ALA A 261 5.78 -10.59 -4.27
CA ALA A 261 5.20 -9.32 -4.70
C ALA A 261 3.93 -9.51 -5.54
N LEU A 262 3.94 -10.46 -6.47
CA LEU A 262 2.81 -10.71 -7.37
C LEU A 262 1.65 -11.49 -6.74
N ASP A 263 1.83 -12.08 -5.55
CA ASP A 263 0.82 -12.91 -4.90
C ASP A 263 -0.25 -12.04 -4.23
N LYS A 264 -1.45 -12.03 -4.80
CA LYS A 264 -2.64 -11.36 -4.29
C LYS A 264 -3.75 -12.36 -3.94
N THR A 265 -3.42 -13.64 -3.76
CA THR A 265 -4.40 -14.71 -3.46
C THR A 265 -5.19 -14.45 -2.17
N ARG A 266 -4.63 -13.65 -1.27
CA ARG A 266 -5.22 -13.28 0.03
C ARG A 266 -5.89 -11.91 0.04
N ILE A 267 -6.08 -11.25 -1.10
CA ILE A 267 -6.68 -9.91 -1.14
C ILE A 267 -8.09 -9.87 -0.55
N ALA A 268 -8.87 -10.94 -0.71
CA ALA A 268 -10.22 -11.06 -0.14
C ALA A 268 -10.21 -11.14 1.39
N ASP A 269 -9.17 -11.74 1.97
CA ASP A 269 -8.99 -11.88 3.43
C ASP A 269 -8.20 -10.72 4.05
N GLY A 270 -7.67 -9.81 3.21
CA GLY A 270 -6.79 -8.71 3.62
C GLY A 270 -7.50 -7.49 4.22
N GLY A 271 -8.82 -7.55 4.40
CA GLY A 271 -9.64 -6.45 4.95
C GLY A 271 -10.26 -5.54 3.89
N LEU A 272 -9.61 -5.34 2.73
CA LEU A 272 -10.10 -4.47 1.66
C LEU A 272 -11.54 -4.77 1.25
N PHE A 273 -11.90 -6.04 1.02
CA PHE A 273 -13.25 -6.39 0.54
C PHE A 273 -14.32 -6.12 1.59
N LYS A 274 -13.97 -6.31 2.86
CA LYS A 274 -14.84 -5.97 3.99
C LYS A 274 -15.04 -4.45 4.07
N ASP A 275 -13.98 -3.67 3.88
CA ASP A 275 -14.04 -2.21 3.93
C ASP A 275 -14.85 -1.64 2.73
N ILE A 276 -14.71 -2.23 1.55
CA ILE A 276 -15.59 -1.95 0.39
C ILE A 276 -17.04 -2.23 0.76
N LEU A 277 -17.35 -3.39 1.35
CA LEU A 277 -18.74 -3.75 1.71
C LEU A 277 -19.34 -2.91 2.84
N GLN A 278 -18.50 -2.40 3.73
CA GLN A 278 -18.94 -1.47 4.79
C GLN A 278 -19.31 -0.11 4.19
N THR A 279 -18.64 0.28 3.11
CA THR A 279 -18.84 1.57 2.41
C THR A 279 -19.95 1.47 1.35
N ASP A 280 -19.98 0.39 0.58
CA ASP A 280 -20.91 0.14 -0.53
C ASP A 280 -21.30 -1.34 -0.60
N LYS A 281 -22.44 -1.65 0.03
CA LYS A 281 -22.99 -3.02 0.07
C LYS A 281 -23.38 -3.56 -1.30
N THR A 282 -23.60 -2.70 -2.31
CA THR A 282 -24.03 -3.12 -3.64
C THR A 282 -22.94 -3.90 -4.38
N LYS A 283 -21.68 -3.79 -3.95
CA LYS A 283 -20.52 -4.46 -4.57
C LYS A 283 -20.34 -5.92 -4.18
N LYS A 284 -21.21 -6.48 -3.33
CA LYS A 284 -21.11 -7.86 -2.83
C LYS A 284 -20.96 -8.90 -3.93
N GLU A 285 -21.75 -8.83 -4.98
CA GLU A 285 -21.71 -9.83 -6.04
C GLU A 285 -20.40 -9.76 -6.84
N ALA A 286 -19.97 -8.55 -7.22
CA ALA A 286 -18.70 -8.34 -7.90
C ALA A 286 -17.50 -8.84 -7.06
N LEU A 287 -17.52 -8.58 -5.75
CA LEU A 287 -16.47 -9.05 -4.84
C LEU A 287 -16.48 -10.57 -4.65
N ASN A 288 -17.65 -11.22 -4.63
CA ASN A 288 -17.74 -12.68 -4.58
C ASN A 288 -17.08 -13.31 -5.81
N ILE A 289 -17.39 -12.81 -7.00
CA ILE A 289 -16.79 -13.26 -8.26
C ILE A 289 -15.26 -13.10 -8.23
N ILE A 290 -14.76 -11.93 -7.82
CA ILE A 290 -13.32 -11.67 -7.71
C ILE A 290 -12.71 -12.63 -6.67
N THR A 291 -13.36 -12.84 -5.52
CA THR A 291 -12.90 -13.77 -4.47
C THR A 291 -12.73 -15.19 -5.01
N GLU A 292 -13.70 -15.69 -5.77
CA GLU A 292 -13.65 -17.03 -6.35
C GLU A 292 -12.45 -17.20 -7.30
N ARG A 293 -12.13 -16.17 -8.11
CA ARG A 293 -10.95 -16.16 -8.97
C ARG A 293 -9.64 -16.07 -8.19
N VAL A 294 -9.49 -15.09 -7.30
CA VAL A 294 -8.19 -14.81 -6.65
C VAL A 294 -7.77 -15.91 -5.68
N THR A 295 -8.73 -16.62 -5.09
CA THR A 295 -8.47 -17.75 -4.18
C THR A 295 -8.27 -19.08 -4.91
N GLY A 296 -8.46 -19.13 -6.22
CA GLY A 296 -8.36 -20.35 -7.03
C GLY A 296 -9.53 -21.32 -6.86
N LYS A 297 -10.63 -20.92 -6.19
CA LYS A 297 -11.88 -21.72 -6.12
C LYS A 297 -12.51 -21.90 -7.50
N LYS A 298 -12.29 -20.93 -8.40
CA LYS A 298 -12.65 -20.97 -9.81
C LYS A 298 -11.41 -20.73 -10.68
N PRO A 299 -11.41 -21.18 -11.95
CA PRO A 299 -10.29 -20.94 -12.84
C PRO A 299 -10.05 -19.44 -13.07
N ALA A 300 -8.83 -19.08 -13.44
CA ALA A 300 -8.45 -17.68 -13.71
C ALA A 300 -9.30 -17.00 -14.79
N SER A 301 -9.99 -17.76 -15.64
CA SER A 301 -10.91 -17.30 -16.69
C SER A 301 -12.34 -17.01 -16.20
N PHE A 302 -12.70 -17.40 -14.98
CA PHE A 302 -14.07 -17.34 -14.49
C PHE A 302 -14.63 -15.92 -14.43
N ASP A 303 -15.68 -15.63 -15.21
CA ASP A 303 -16.29 -14.31 -15.34
C ASP A 303 -15.30 -13.18 -15.70
N VAL A 304 -14.26 -13.51 -16.46
CA VAL A 304 -13.39 -12.53 -17.10
C VAL A 304 -14.03 -12.11 -18.43
N LYS A 305 -14.28 -10.81 -18.61
CA LYS A 305 -14.83 -10.26 -19.85
C LYS A 305 -13.69 -9.74 -20.76
N PRO A 306 -13.83 -9.85 -22.10
CA PRO A 306 -12.94 -9.15 -23.02
C PRO A 306 -12.88 -7.66 -22.70
N LEU A 307 -11.66 -7.13 -22.59
CA LEU A 307 -11.39 -5.73 -22.28
C LEU A 307 -10.05 -5.34 -22.90
N HIS A 308 -9.97 -4.11 -23.41
CA HIS A 308 -8.71 -3.46 -23.74
C HIS A 308 -8.75 -2.03 -23.21
N ILE A 309 -7.71 -1.61 -22.49
CA ILE A 309 -7.51 -0.24 -22.02
C ILE A 309 -6.10 0.17 -22.36
N TYR A 310 -5.96 1.33 -23.02
CA TYR A 310 -4.70 2.05 -23.11
C TYR A 310 -4.71 3.20 -22.10
N PHE A 311 -3.82 3.13 -21.11
CA PHE A 311 -3.63 4.17 -20.12
C PHE A 311 -2.68 5.24 -20.69
N TRP A 312 -3.24 6.26 -21.35
CA TRP A 312 -2.47 7.29 -22.06
C TRP A 312 -1.68 8.24 -21.16
N LYS A 313 -2.00 8.32 -19.87
CA LYS A 313 -1.16 8.96 -18.85
C LYS A 313 -0.12 7.99 -18.31
N GLY A 314 -0.44 6.70 -18.23
CA GLY A 314 0.41 5.65 -17.65
C GLY A 314 1.41 4.98 -18.61
N ASP A 315 1.32 5.23 -19.92
CA ASP A 315 2.07 4.51 -20.98
C ASP A 315 2.00 2.98 -20.82
N TYR A 316 0.80 2.47 -20.55
CA TYR A 316 0.55 1.05 -20.28
C TYR A 316 -0.72 0.54 -20.95
N THR A 317 -0.67 -0.71 -21.41
CA THR A 317 -1.79 -1.40 -22.05
C THR A 317 -2.21 -2.58 -21.20
N LEU A 318 -3.50 -2.61 -20.86
CA LEU A 318 -4.16 -3.76 -20.24
C LEU A 318 -5.07 -4.40 -21.29
N HIS A 319 -4.74 -5.63 -21.70
CA HIS A 319 -5.60 -6.39 -22.60
C HIS A 319 -5.92 -7.75 -22.00
N VAL A 320 -7.22 -7.96 -21.79
CA VAL A 320 -7.74 -9.10 -21.05
C VAL A 320 -8.73 -9.85 -21.93
N ARG A 321 -8.63 -11.17 -21.90
CA ARG A 321 -9.55 -12.12 -22.51
C ARG A 321 -9.88 -13.23 -21.49
N PRO A 322 -10.96 -14.00 -21.71
CA PRO A 322 -11.28 -15.13 -20.84
C PRO A 322 -10.07 -16.04 -20.61
N GLU A 323 -9.32 -16.39 -21.66
CA GLU A 323 -8.24 -17.39 -21.59
C GLU A 323 -6.84 -16.84 -21.30
N TYR A 324 -6.64 -15.52 -21.37
CA TYR A 324 -5.33 -14.91 -21.14
C TYR A 324 -5.41 -13.41 -20.82
N SER A 325 -4.32 -12.88 -20.25
CA SER A 325 -4.03 -11.44 -20.23
C SER A 325 -2.70 -11.21 -20.96
N PHE A 326 -2.63 -10.18 -21.80
CA PHE A 326 -1.44 -9.76 -22.53
C PHE A 326 -1.28 -8.26 -22.34
N ASN A 327 -0.39 -7.86 -21.44
CA ASN A 327 -0.28 -6.47 -21.03
C ASN A 327 1.10 -5.93 -21.34
N VAL A 328 1.19 -4.64 -21.68
CA VAL A 328 2.42 -4.04 -22.19
C VAL A 328 2.76 -2.79 -21.43
N ARG A 329 3.99 -2.71 -20.89
CA ARG A 329 4.51 -1.49 -20.28
C ARG A 329 5.50 -0.81 -21.20
N THR A 330 5.27 0.48 -21.42
CA THR A 330 6.11 1.36 -22.23
C THR A 330 6.50 2.59 -21.40
N VAL A 331 7.28 3.52 -21.98
CA VAL A 331 7.65 4.78 -21.33
C VAL A 331 7.94 5.85 -22.37
N SER A 332 7.62 7.10 -22.06
CA SER A 332 7.85 8.26 -22.93
C SER A 332 8.51 9.40 -22.16
N LYS A 333 8.77 10.54 -22.80
CA LYS A 333 9.19 11.77 -22.09
C LYS A 333 8.17 12.26 -21.06
N ARG A 334 6.91 11.77 -21.11
CA ARG A 334 5.84 12.13 -20.19
C ARG A 334 5.82 11.27 -18.93
N THR A 335 6.46 10.10 -18.96
CA THR A 335 6.38 9.10 -17.90
C THR A 335 7.75 8.64 -17.44
N VAL A 336 7.77 7.99 -16.29
CA VAL A 336 9.01 7.61 -15.61
C VAL A 336 9.23 6.10 -15.73
N ARG A 337 10.47 5.73 -16.06
CA ARG A 337 10.96 4.35 -16.08
C ARG A 337 10.87 3.73 -14.69
N THR A 338 10.78 2.40 -14.62
CA THR A 338 10.71 1.69 -13.33
C THR A 338 11.89 2.05 -12.42
N GLU A 339 11.59 2.51 -11.21
CA GLU A 339 12.62 2.97 -10.29
C GLU A 339 13.42 1.84 -9.64
N SER A 340 14.66 2.16 -9.26
CA SER A 340 15.33 1.57 -8.11
C SER A 340 15.25 2.57 -6.94
N GLY A 341 15.14 2.07 -5.72
CA GLY A 341 15.02 2.89 -4.52
C GLY A 341 15.29 2.05 -3.28
N ASN A 342 15.97 2.60 -2.26
CA ASN A 342 16.24 1.89 -1.00
C ASN A 342 16.92 0.51 -1.16
N LYS A 343 17.80 0.37 -2.16
CA LYS A 343 18.45 -0.91 -2.55
C LYS A 343 17.48 -1.98 -3.07
N GLU A 344 16.27 -1.59 -3.48
CA GLU A 344 15.28 -2.45 -4.14
C GLU A 344 15.34 -2.27 -5.66
N ASN A 345 14.90 -3.30 -6.39
CA ASN A 345 14.85 -3.36 -7.86
C ASN A 345 16.15 -2.91 -8.54
N LEU A 346 17.29 -3.47 -8.12
CA LEU A 346 18.60 -3.05 -8.62
C LEU A 346 18.82 -3.34 -10.11
N LEU A 347 18.12 -4.33 -10.67
CA LEU A 347 18.37 -4.86 -12.02
C LEU A 347 17.26 -4.54 -13.03
N GLY A 348 16.22 -3.80 -12.64
CA GLY A 348 15.02 -3.52 -13.45
C GLY A 348 15.20 -2.53 -14.61
N THR A 349 16.35 -2.53 -15.30
CA THR A 349 16.79 -1.50 -16.25
C THR A 349 15.87 -1.34 -17.47
N VAL A 350 15.37 -2.45 -18.01
CA VAL A 350 14.59 -2.49 -19.26
C VAL A 350 13.11 -2.84 -19.06
N LEU A 351 12.63 -2.86 -17.80
CA LEU A 351 11.24 -3.19 -17.49
C LEU A 351 10.19 -2.39 -18.28
N PRO A 352 10.35 -1.10 -18.58
CA PRO A 352 9.37 -0.35 -19.36
C PRO A 352 9.71 -0.25 -20.86
N ASP A 353 10.64 -1.06 -21.39
CA ASP A 353 11.05 -1.03 -22.80
C ASP A 353 10.16 -1.91 -23.70
N GLY A 354 8.84 -1.79 -23.53
CA GLY A 354 7.85 -2.61 -24.23
C GLY A 354 7.77 -4.04 -23.67
N SER A 355 7.90 -4.19 -22.35
CA SER A 355 7.80 -5.50 -21.71
C SER A 355 6.36 -6.03 -21.74
N VAL A 356 6.23 -7.35 -21.87
CA VAL A 356 4.98 -8.07 -22.10
C VAL A 356 4.71 -9.04 -20.95
N ASN A 357 3.71 -8.73 -20.12
CA ASN A 357 3.20 -9.68 -19.15
C ASN A 357 2.11 -10.55 -19.83
N LEU A 358 2.49 -11.77 -20.20
CA LEU A 358 1.59 -12.76 -20.79
C LEU A 358 1.25 -13.85 -19.76
N THR A 359 -0.02 -13.91 -19.34
CA THR A 359 -0.47 -14.86 -18.32
C THR A 359 -1.73 -15.60 -18.74
N ARG A 360 -1.84 -16.89 -18.39
CA ARG A 360 -3.03 -17.72 -18.58
C ARG A 360 -3.51 -18.30 -17.26
N ARG A 361 -2.60 -18.91 -16.49
CA ARG A 361 -2.85 -19.45 -15.15
C ARG A 361 -2.74 -18.36 -14.08
N GLY A 362 -1.93 -17.34 -14.33
CA GLY A 362 -1.66 -16.20 -13.47
C GLY A 362 -0.29 -16.24 -12.80
N ASN A 363 0.20 -17.43 -12.43
CA ASN A 363 1.46 -17.58 -11.70
C ASN A 363 2.69 -17.80 -12.59
N GLU A 364 2.63 -17.52 -13.89
CA GLU A 364 3.74 -17.72 -14.82
C GLU A 364 5.04 -17.01 -14.40
N TYR A 365 4.93 -15.85 -13.74
CA TYR A 365 6.08 -15.06 -13.29
C TYR A 365 6.23 -15.01 -11.77
N LEU A 366 5.45 -15.77 -11.02
CA LEU A 366 5.49 -15.73 -9.55
C LEU A 366 6.89 -16.09 -9.03
N ASN A 367 7.54 -15.15 -8.35
CA ASN A 367 8.87 -15.30 -7.75
C ASN A 367 10.00 -15.68 -8.74
N ILE A 368 9.83 -15.45 -10.05
CA ILE A 368 10.91 -15.70 -11.02
C ILE A 368 12.04 -14.67 -10.91
N MET A 369 11.75 -13.48 -10.37
CA MET A 369 12.64 -12.31 -10.34
C MET A 369 14.08 -12.57 -9.84
N PRO A 370 14.33 -13.40 -8.80
CA PRO A 370 15.69 -13.71 -8.36
C PRO A 370 16.51 -14.52 -9.38
N ALA A 371 15.84 -15.25 -10.27
CA ALA A 371 16.45 -16.08 -11.31
C ALA A 371 16.29 -15.48 -12.72
N TRP A 372 15.74 -14.27 -12.81
CA TRP A 372 15.50 -13.62 -14.09
C TRP A 372 16.80 -13.14 -14.71
N GLU A 373 16.94 -13.35 -16.01
CA GLU A 373 17.91 -12.64 -16.81
C GLU A 373 17.32 -11.29 -17.21
N TRP A 374 17.78 -10.22 -16.56
CA TRP A 374 17.08 -8.94 -16.51
C TRP A 374 17.15 -8.10 -17.80
N ASP A 375 18.01 -8.47 -18.75
CA ASP A 375 18.01 -7.91 -20.11
C ASP A 375 17.14 -8.70 -21.09
N LYS A 376 16.54 -9.82 -20.63
CA LYS A 376 15.62 -10.68 -21.39
C LYS A 376 14.23 -10.72 -20.76
N ILE A 377 13.79 -9.58 -20.23
CA ILE A 377 12.40 -9.39 -19.82
C ILE A 377 11.49 -9.69 -21.02
N PRO A 378 10.40 -10.48 -20.86
CA PRO A 378 9.52 -10.83 -21.97
C PRO A 378 9.10 -9.60 -22.78
N GLY A 379 9.26 -9.68 -24.10
CA GLY A 379 8.86 -8.64 -25.04
C GLY A 379 9.86 -7.50 -25.27
N VAL A 380 10.87 -7.31 -24.42
CA VAL A 380 11.81 -6.17 -24.58
C VAL A 380 12.78 -6.39 -25.75
N THR A 381 13.37 -5.31 -26.24
CA THR A 381 14.53 -5.35 -27.13
C THR A 381 15.65 -4.62 -26.41
N ALA A 382 16.71 -5.33 -26.02
CA ALA A 382 17.80 -4.80 -25.23
C ALA A 382 19.15 -5.33 -25.74
N ARG A 383 20.25 -4.74 -25.30
CA ARG A 383 21.56 -5.34 -25.48
C ARG A 383 21.65 -6.62 -24.64
N ASP A 384 22.41 -7.59 -25.14
CA ASP A 384 22.74 -8.81 -24.43
C ASP A 384 24.02 -8.58 -23.63
N TYR A 385 23.93 -8.57 -22.31
CA TYR A 385 25.05 -8.31 -21.41
C TYR A 385 25.57 -9.60 -20.79
N ASP A 386 26.90 -9.76 -20.74
CA ASP A 386 27.54 -10.90 -20.03
C ASP A 386 27.17 -10.93 -18.52
N THR A 387 26.86 -9.77 -17.95
CA THR A 387 26.45 -9.61 -16.56
C THR A 387 25.32 -8.60 -16.41
N ALA A 388 24.40 -8.86 -15.48
CA ALA A 388 23.25 -7.99 -15.24
C ALA A 388 23.64 -6.53 -14.94
N VAL A 389 22.97 -5.59 -15.59
CA VAL A 389 23.21 -4.15 -15.43
C VAL A 389 22.46 -3.61 -14.21
N ILE A 390 23.17 -2.88 -13.36
CA ILE A 390 22.61 -2.24 -12.17
C ILE A 390 22.09 -0.83 -12.52
N LEU A 391 20.85 -0.54 -12.12
CA LEU A 391 20.25 0.79 -12.19
C LEU A 391 21.05 1.79 -11.36
N LYS A 392 21.59 2.83 -12.03
CA LYS A 392 22.38 3.88 -11.38
C LYS A 392 21.52 4.99 -10.79
N LYS A 393 20.42 5.36 -11.47
CA LYS A 393 19.50 6.40 -11.00
C LYS A 393 18.48 5.81 -10.03
N GLN A 394 18.29 6.50 -8.91
CA GLN A 394 17.29 6.18 -7.92
C GLN A 394 16.02 7.01 -8.18
N TRP A 395 14.85 6.48 -7.81
CA TRP A 395 13.55 7.16 -7.92
C TRP A 395 13.14 7.54 -9.35
N GLY A 396 13.51 6.65 -10.27
CA GLY A 396 13.09 6.69 -11.68
C GLY A 396 13.77 7.77 -12.51
N GLU A 397 13.79 7.55 -13.82
CA GLU A 397 14.19 8.53 -14.82
C GLU A 397 13.12 8.63 -15.91
N TYR A 398 12.94 9.79 -16.52
CA TYR A 398 11.98 9.93 -17.62
C TYR A 398 12.40 9.10 -18.83
N GLY A 399 11.42 8.66 -19.62
CA GLY A 399 11.69 8.13 -20.95
C GLY A 399 12.28 9.19 -21.88
N SER A 400 12.75 8.74 -23.03
CA SER A 400 13.56 9.53 -23.97
C SER A 400 12.82 9.93 -25.25
N THR A 401 11.67 9.33 -25.53
CA THR A 401 10.95 9.46 -26.81
C THR A 401 9.54 10.00 -26.65
N ASP A 402 9.02 10.64 -27.70
CA ASP A 402 7.69 11.26 -27.70
C ASP A 402 6.61 10.30 -28.23
N PHE A 403 6.95 9.49 -29.24
CA PHE A 403 6.02 8.63 -29.98
C PHE A 403 5.77 7.31 -29.24
N VAL A 404 4.93 7.40 -28.21
CA VAL A 404 4.45 6.28 -27.40
C VAL A 404 2.97 6.49 -27.20
N GLY A 405 2.17 5.47 -27.48
CA GLY A 405 0.74 5.66 -27.62
C GLY A 405 -0.02 4.36 -27.83
N GLY A 406 -1.35 4.49 -27.87
CA GLY A 406 -2.23 3.41 -28.26
C GLY A 406 -3.60 3.92 -28.68
N VAL A 407 -4.31 3.10 -29.43
CA VAL A 407 -5.71 3.31 -29.82
C VAL A 407 -6.54 2.18 -29.25
N THR A 408 -7.77 2.48 -28.84
CA THR A 408 -8.67 1.48 -28.26
C THR A 408 -10.13 1.80 -28.56
N ASP A 409 -10.93 0.76 -28.77
CA ASP A 409 -12.40 0.81 -28.77
C ASP A 409 -13.02 0.17 -27.51
N SER A 410 -12.21 -0.01 -26.45
CA SER A 410 -12.48 -0.75 -25.21
C SER A 410 -12.45 -2.28 -25.30
N LEU A 411 -12.35 -2.88 -26.50
CA LEU A 411 -12.26 -4.33 -26.69
C LEU A 411 -10.96 -4.74 -27.38
N TYR A 412 -10.63 -4.06 -28.48
CA TYR A 412 -9.43 -4.20 -29.29
C TYR A 412 -8.60 -2.93 -29.22
N GLY A 413 -7.39 -3.01 -29.76
CA GLY A 413 -6.52 -1.86 -29.81
C GLY A 413 -5.16 -2.16 -30.39
N ALA A 414 -4.33 -1.13 -30.45
CA ALA A 414 -2.93 -1.26 -30.80
C ALA A 414 -2.09 -0.35 -29.90
N THR A 415 -0.86 -0.77 -29.63
CA THR A 415 0.12 -0.01 -28.84
C THR A 415 1.38 0.16 -29.65
N VAL A 416 1.96 1.34 -29.59
CA VAL A 416 3.22 1.70 -30.26
C VAL A 416 4.21 2.26 -29.25
N TYR A 417 5.48 1.91 -29.44
CA TYR A 417 6.58 2.38 -28.61
C TYR A 417 7.82 2.61 -29.48
N GLU A 418 8.20 3.88 -29.64
CA GLU A 418 9.52 4.23 -30.12
C GLU A 418 10.51 4.19 -28.95
N GLN A 419 11.42 3.23 -28.97
CA GLN A 419 12.47 3.07 -27.97
C GLN A 419 13.73 3.82 -28.44
N ASP A 420 14.35 4.55 -27.51
CA ASP A 420 15.70 5.09 -27.65
C ASP A 420 16.37 5.05 -26.27
N TYR A 421 16.88 3.90 -25.87
CA TYR A 421 17.49 3.71 -24.55
C TYR A 421 18.72 2.83 -24.66
N ASP A 422 19.79 3.23 -23.97
CA ASP A 422 21.01 2.43 -23.87
C ASP A 422 21.53 1.97 -25.25
N ASP A 423 21.71 2.93 -26.16
CA ASP A 423 22.08 2.76 -27.59
C ASP A 423 21.21 1.79 -28.40
N VAL A 424 20.06 1.35 -27.89
CA VAL A 424 19.07 0.55 -28.61
C VAL A 424 17.94 1.46 -29.10
N LYS A 425 17.77 1.50 -30.43
CA LYS A 425 16.71 2.26 -31.10
C LYS A 425 15.81 1.32 -31.89
N VAL A 426 14.53 1.24 -31.53
CA VAL A 426 13.58 0.34 -32.19
C VAL A 426 12.16 0.91 -32.16
N LYS A 427 11.38 0.65 -33.21
CA LYS A 427 9.94 0.94 -33.25
C LYS A 427 9.17 -0.35 -33.03
N LYS A 428 8.52 -0.46 -31.88
CA LYS A 428 7.75 -1.64 -31.47
C LYS A 428 6.27 -1.34 -31.64
N HIS A 429 5.50 -2.30 -32.13
CA HIS A 429 4.05 -2.22 -32.14
C HIS A 429 3.44 -3.58 -31.81
N ILE A 430 2.27 -3.56 -31.19
CA ILE A 430 1.48 -4.76 -30.85
C ILE A 430 0.02 -4.44 -31.19
N SER A 431 -0.63 -5.34 -31.93
CA SER A 431 -2.05 -5.28 -32.28
C SER A 431 -2.78 -6.39 -31.54
N PHE A 432 -3.92 -6.04 -30.93
CA PHE A 432 -4.64 -6.87 -29.96
C PHE A 432 -6.07 -7.20 -30.40
#